data_AF-A0A4Y7PUV4-F1
#
_entry.id   AF-A0A4Y7PUV4-F1
#
_cell.length_a   1.000
_cell.length_b   1.000
_cell.length_c   1.000
_cell.angle_alpha   90.00
_cell.angle_beta   90.00
_cell.angle_gamma   90.00
#
_symmetry.space_group_name_H-M   'P 1'
#
loop_
_entity.id
_entity.type
_entity.pdbx_description
1 polymer ?
#
loop_
_entity_poly.entity_id
_entity_poly.type
_entity_poly.pdbx_seq_one_letter_code
_entity_poly.pdbx_strand_id
1 'polypeptide(L)'
;RLGTTERPVEVHVWLKSGRNIASIPQFDDISEFASQWRKWWTSLQPAVRIPSPAGWPLLRPTNGDIDWSRLRYGGRNGLFIVIVTLFWW
;
A
#
# COMPACT_ATOMS: atom_id res chain seq x y z
N ARG A 1 7.24 -1.32 11.17
CA ARG A 1 6.90 -2.16 9.98
C ARG A 1 5.56 -1.69 9.47
N LEU A 2 5.33 -1.65 8.15
CA LEU A 2 4.03 -1.24 7.62
C LEU A 2 2.88 -2.10 8.14
N GLY A 3 1.72 -1.49 8.31
CA GLY A 3 0.48 -2.17 8.64
C GLY A 3 0.08 -3.18 7.57
N THR A 4 -0.60 -4.25 7.99
CA THR A 4 -0.92 -5.40 7.13
C THR A 4 -2.40 -5.49 6.80
N THR A 5 -3.22 -4.59 7.32
CA THR A 5 -4.66 -4.50 7.09
C THR A 5 -4.97 -4.29 5.61
N GLU A 6 -5.83 -5.13 5.04
CA GLU A 6 -6.17 -5.15 3.60
C GLU A 6 -5.01 -5.43 2.63
N ARG A 7 -3.82 -5.81 3.14
CA ARG A 7 -2.65 -6.06 2.28
C ARG A 7 -2.92 -7.24 1.33
N PRO A 8 -2.71 -7.08 0.01
CA PRO A 8 -2.98 -8.15 -0.93
C PRO A 8 -2.17 -9.42 -0.67
N VAL A 9 -2.77 -10.57 -0.99
CA VAL A 9 -2.17 -11.88 -0.75
C VAL A 9 -0.88 -12.06 -1.55
N GLU A 10 -0.82 -11.52 -2.76
CA GLU A 10 0.33 -11.55 -3.66
C GLU A 10 1.52 -10.82 -3.02
N VAL A 11 1.27 -9.67 -2.38
CA VAL A 11 2.30 -8.94 -1.64
C VAL A 11 2.81 -9.78 -0.46
N HIS A 12 1.91 -10.46 0.26
CA HIS A 12 2.30 -11.31 1.37
C HIS A 12 3.13 -12.53 0.93
N VAL A 13 2.74 -13.19 -0.17
CA VAL A 13 3.48 -14.31 -0.75
C VAL A 13 4.85 -13.84 -1.25
N TRP A 14 4.91 -12.77 -2.03
CA TRP A 14 6.17 -12.20 -2.52
C TRP A 14 7.14 -11.81 -1.40
N LEU A 15 6.61 -11.24 -0.30
CA LEU A 15 7.40 -10.94 0.89
C LEU A 15 7.99 -12.19 1.55
N LYS A 16 7.24 -13.30 1.58
CA LYS A 16 7.71 -14.59 2.11
C LYS A 16 8.72 -15.27 1.18
N SER A 17 8.61 -15.07 -0.13
CA SER A 17 9.52 -15.61 -1.15
C SER A 17 10.83 -14.81 -1.30
N GLY A 18 11.22 -14.04 -0.28
CA GLY A 18 12.50 -13.34 -0.25
C GLY A 18 12.52 -11.96 -0.92
N ARG A 19 11.39 -11.49 -1.48
CA ARG A 19 11.27 -10.18 -2.17
C ARG A 19 12.14 -10.07 -3.42
N ASN A 20 12.15 -11.10 -4.26
CA ASN A 20 12.86 -11.02 -5.53
C ASN A 20 12.21 -9.93 -6.41
N ILE A 21 12.89 -8.80 -6.57
CA ILE A 21 12.38 -7.63 -7.30
C ILE A 21 12.19 -7.94 -8.79
N ALA A 22 12.99 -8.86 -9.34
CA ALA A 22 12.84 -9.31 -10.73
C ALA A 22 11.66 -10.28 -10.93
N SER A 23 11.02 -10.74 -9.86
CA SER A 23 9.88 -11.65 -9.91
C SER A 23 8.61 -10.90 -9.55
N ILE A 24 7.88 -10.49 -10.58
CA ILE A 24 6.52 -9.95 -10.46
C ILE A 24 5.56 -11.15 -10.32
N PRO A 25 4.62 -11.14 -9.36
CA PRO A 25 3.61 -12.19 -9.25
C PRO A 25 2.77 -12.31 -10.52
N GLN A 26 2.30 -13.51 -10.81
CA GLN A 26 1.24 -13.70 -11.79
C GLN A 26 -0.11 -13.38 -11.12
N PHE A 27 -0.95 -12.62 -11.81
CA PHE A 27 -2.27 -12.22 -11.32
C PHE A 27 -3.35 -12.95 -12.13
N ASP A 28 -4.31 -13.54 -11.43
CA ASP A 28 -5.52 -14.09 -12.06
C ASP A 28 -6.47 -12.95 -12.48
N ASP A 29 -6.61 -11.93 -11.63
CA ASP A 29 -7.32 -10.68 -11.91
C ASP A 29 -6.52 -9.47 -11.42
N ILE A 30 -5.92 -8.74 -12.35
CA ILE A 30 -5.14 -7.53 -12.06
C ILE A 30 -6.00 -6.38 -11.49
N SER A 31 -7.29 -6.34 -11.84
CA SER A 31 -8.22 -5.32 -11.36
C SER A 31 -8.61 -5.56 -9.90
N GLU A 32 -8.77 -6.83 -9.53
CA GLU A 32 -8.95 -7.23 -8.13
C GLU A 32 -7.73 -6.85 -7.29
N PHE A 33 -6.53 -7.19 -7.77
CA PHE A 33 -5.27 -6.79 -7.12
C PHE A 33 -5.20 -5.26 -6.94
N ALA A 34 -5.46 -4.49 -7.99
CA ALA A 34 -5.46 -3.02 -7.93
C ALA A 34 -6.46 -2.48 -6.90
N SER A 35 -7.66 -3.07 -6.83
CA SER A 35 -8.69 -2.70 -5.85
C SER A 35 -8.24 -2.97 -4.42
N GLN A 36 -7.70 -4.16 -4.17
CA GLN A 36 -7.22 -4.58 -2.85
C GLN A 36 -5.97 -3.78 -2.44
N TRP A 37 -5.08 -3.50 -3.39
CA TRP A 37 -3.92 -2.64 -3.18
C TRP A 37 -4.33 -1.22 -2.76
N ARG A 38 -5.33 -0.62 -3.41
CA ARG A 38 -5.86 0.70 -3.01
C ARG A 38 -6.41 0.69 -1.58
N LYS A 39 -7.14 -0.37 -1.17
CA LYS A 39 -7.62 -0.52 0.21
C LYS A 39 -6.47 -0.59 1.21
N TRP A 40 -5.43 -1.37 0.91
CA TRP A 40 -4.22 -1.42 1.73
C TRP A 40 -3.55 -0.05 1.83
N TRP A 41 -3.35 0.63 0.70
CA TRP A 41 -2.71 1.94 0.70
C TRP A 41 -3.53 2.97 1.48
N THR A 42 -4.86 2.95 1.36
CA THR A 42 -5.78 3.76 2.16
C THR A 42 -5.64 3.46 3.66
N SER A 43 -5.54 2.19 4.07
CA SER A 43 -5.40 1.82 5.50
C SER A 43 -4.09 2.32 6.13
N LEU A 44 -3.06 2.55 5.31
CA LEU A 44 -1.79 3.12 5.72
C LEU A 44 -1.80 4.65 5.80
N GLN A 45 -2.80 5.32 5.23
CA GLN A 45 -2.83 6.78 5.17
C GLN A 45 -3.21 7.44 6.50
N PRO A 46 -2.74 8.67 6.73
CA PRO A 46 -3.30 9.56 7.75
C PRO A 46 -4.82 9.73 7.54
N ALA A 47 -5.59 9.72 8.62
CA ALA A 47 -7.05 9.80 8.56
C ALA A 47 -7.57 11.04 7.82
N VAL A 48 -6.87 12.17 7.93
CA VAL A 48 -7.18 13.42 7.21
C VAL A 48 -7.14 13.30 5.68
N ARG A 49 -6.52 12.23 5.17
CA ARG A 49 -6.46 11.95 3.73
C ARG A 49 -7.60 11.05 3.24
N ILE A 50 -8.37 10.44 4.13
CA ILE A 50 -9.37 9.43 3.76
C ILE A 50 -10.73 10.13 3.62
N PRO A 51 -11.32 10.22 2.42
CA PRO A 51 -12.63 10.82 2.25
C PRO A 51 -13.74 9.92 2.84
N SER A 52 -14.68 10.53 3.56
CA SER A 52 -15.93 9.88 3.95
C SER A 52 -17.02 10.19 2.91
N PRO A 53 -17.82 9.21 2.42
CA PRO A 53 -17.85 7.78 2.79
C PRO A 53 -17.00 6.87 1.86
N ALA A 54 -16.47 7.38 0.75
CA ALA A 54 -15.95 6.56 -0.35
C ALA A 54 -14.58 5.92 -0.10
N GLY A 55 -13.76 6.44 0.83
CA GLY A 55 -12.41 5.94 1.15
C GLY A 55 -11.34 6.11 0.05
N TRP A 56 -11.74 6.44 -1.19
CA TRP A 56 -10.88 6.67 -2.34
C TRP A 56 -11.57 7.60 -3.36
N PRO A 57 -10.86 8.49 -4.08
CA PRO A 57 -9.42 8.77 -4.02
C PRO A 57 -9.01 9.54 -2.77
N LEU A 58 -7.75 9.37 -2.35
CA LEU A 58 -7.22 10.05 -1.16
C LEU A 58 -7.17 11.57 -1.36
N LEU A 59 -7.59 12.31 -0.33
CA LEU A 59 -7.50 13.76 -0.27
C LEU A 59 -6.02 14.23 -0.24
N ARG A 60 -5.82 15.45 -0.74
CA ARG A 60 -4.54 16.18 -0.70
C ARG A 60 -4.71 17.48 0.10
N PRO A 61 -4.87 17.39 1.43
CA PRO A 61 -4.99 18.58 2.26
C PRO A 61 -3.71 19.42 2.11
N THR A 62 -3.88 20.72 1.84
CA THR A 62 -2.79 21.68 1.66
C THR A 62 -2.36 22.34 2.98
N ASN A 63 -3.10 22.10 4.06
CA ASN A 63 -2.98 22.82 5.31
C ASN A 63 -2.98 21.78 6.45
N GLY A 64 -2.05 21.92 7.41
CA GLY A 64 -2.06 21.16 8.67
C GLY A 64 -0.87 20.21 8.88
N ASP A 65 -0.59 19.94 10.15
CA ASP A 65 0.40 18.94 10.57
C ASP A 65 -0.16 17.53 10.33
N ILE A 66 0.15 16.98 9.15
CA ILE A 66 -0.24 15.61 8.81
C ILE A 66 0.74 14.64 9.49
N ASP A 67 0.23 13.79 10.39
CA ASP A 67 1.05 12.76 11.01
C ASP A 67 1.34 11.59 10.05
N TRP A 68 2.57 11.55 9.55
CA TRP A 68 3.10 10.49 8.71
C TRP A 68 3.84 9.39 9.49
N SER A 69 3.78 9.37 10.82
CA SER A 69 4.47 8.38 11.68
C SER A 69 4.27 6.93 11.21
N ARG A 70 3.06 6.58 10.77
CA ARG A 70 2.70 5.24 10.27
C ARG A 70 3.36 4.83 8.97
N LEU A 71 3.88 5.78 8.19
CA LEU A 71 4.64 5.52 6.97
C LEU A 71 6.15 5.73 7.14
N ARG A 72 6.59 6.35 8.25
CA ARG A 72 8.00 6.58 8.61
C ARG A 72 8.74 5.32 9.08
N TYR A 73 8.53 4.22 8.38
CA TYR A 73 9.32 3.00 8.56
C TYR A 73 10.36 2.92 7.45
N GLY A 74 11.61 3.22 7.78
CA GLY A 74 12.74 3.00 6.88
C GLY A 74 13.07 1.51 6.71
N GLY A 75 13.81 1.17 5.66
CA GLY A 75 14.34 -0.17 5.41
C GLY A 75 13.46 -1.08 4.55
N ARG A 76 13.86 -2.36 4.45
CA ARG A 76 13.34 -3.34 3.48
C ARG A 76 11.85 -3.70 3.65
N ASN A 77 11.23 -3.26 4.75
CA ASN A 77 9.81 -3.51 5.06
C ASN A 77 8.98 -2.23 5.20
N GLY A 78 9.51 -1.13 4.66
CA GLY A 78 8.93 0.20 4.69
C GLY A 78 8.21 0.57 3.39
N LEU A 79 8.18 1.88 3.11
CA LEU A 79 7.57 2.47 1.91
C LEU A 79 8.08 1.87 0.59
N PHE A 80 9.32 1.34 0.58
CA PHE A 80 9.89 0.64 -0.55
C PHE A 80 8.98 -0.48 -1.09
N ILE A 81 8.34 -1.27 -0.22
CA ILE A 81 7.42 -2.34 -0.66
C ILE A 81 6.23 -1.75 -1.41
N VAL A 82 5.66 -0.65 -0.90
CA VAL A 82 4.51 0.02 -1.52
C VAL A 82 4.86 0.42 -2.94
N ILE A 83 6.03 1.03 -3.15
CA ILE A 83 6.51 1.44 -4.47
C ILE A 83 6.70 0.23 -5.39
N VAL A 84 7.38 -0.83 -4.95
CA VAL A 84 7.59 -2.04 -5.77
C VAL A 84 6.27 -2.67 -6.20
N THR A 85 5.32 -2.81 -5.26
CA THR A 85 4.02 -3.42 -5.55
C THR A 85 3.10 -2.54 -6.39
N LEU A 86 3.32 -1.23 -6.42
CA LEU A 86 2.64 -0.32 -7.34
C LEU A 86 3.13 -0.52 -8.77
N PHE A 87 4.40 -0.87 -9.00
CA PHE A 87 4.90 -1.19 -10.35
C PHE A 87 4.31 -2.45 -10.97
N TRP A 88 3.58 -3.26 -10.20
CA TRP A 88 2.96 -4.47 -10.72
C TRP A 88 1.73 -4.17 -11.60
N TRP A 89 1.13 -2.97 -11.51
CA TRP A 89 -0.09 -2.58 -12.22
C TRP A 89 -0.18 -1.10 -12.57
#